data_AF-A0A645E308-F1
#
_entry.id   AF-A0A645E308-F1
#
_cell.length_a   1.000
_cell.length_b   1.000
_cell.length_c   1.000
_cell.angle_alpha   90.00
_cell.angle_beta   90.00
_cell.angle_gamma   90.00
#
_symmetry.space_group_name_H-M   'P 1'
#
loop_
_entity.id
_entity.type
_entity.pdbx_description
1 polymer ?
#
loop_
_entity_poly.entity_id
_entity_poly.type
_entity_poly.pdbx_seq_one_letter_code
_entity_poly.pdbx_strand_id
1 'polypeptide(L)' 'MMVDGKWVSVGTTNLDNRSLDINFEVQVFIYNRMKTKEFEKQFLEDLKVCTELDLRSRSERPLHERVRESLGRLWSALL' A
#
# COMPACT_ATOMS: atom_id res chain seq x y z
N MET A 1 5.13 -1.19 -6.88
CA MET A 1 6.36 -0.88 -6.13
C MET A 1 7.44 -0.44 -7.11
N MET A 2 8.17 0.64 -6.82
CA MET A 2 9.26 1.15 -7.67
C MET A 2 10.57 1.09 -6.88
N VAL A 3 11.68 0.70 -7.52
CA VAL A 3 12.97 0.52 -6.85
C VAL A 3 14.07 1.24 -7.62
N ASP A 4 14.71 2.22 -6.95
CA ASP A 4 15.87 3.00 -7.41
C ASP A 4 15.76 3.61 -8.83
N GLY A 5 14.56 3.87 -9.36
CA GLY A 5 14.41 4.28 -10.76
C GLY A 5 14.89 3.24 -11.78
N LYS A 6 15.01 1.96 -11.39
CA LYS A 6 15.56 0.86 -12.21
C LYS A 6 14.47 -0.09 -12.70
N TRP A 7 13.58 -0.50 -11.81
CA TRP A 7 12.49 -1.41 -12.14
C TRP A 7 11.25 -1.11 -11.30
N VAL A 8 10.10 -1.57 -11.81
CA VAL A 8 8.81 -1.42 -11.16
C VAL A 8 8.09 -2.77 -11.17
N SER A 9 7.39 -3.09 -10.08
CA SER A 9 6.40 -4.16 -10.04
C SER A 9 4.98 -3.57 -9.98
N VAL A 10 4.10 -4.10 -10.83
CA VAL A 10 2.67 -3.75 -10.89
C VAL A 10 1.83 -5.03 -10.96
N GLY A 11 0.73 -5.08 -10.22
CA GLY A 11 -0.03 -6.32 -10.02
C GLY A 11 -1.19 -6.15 -9.06
N THR A 12 -1.84 -7.27 -8.75
CA THR A 12 -2.94 -7.33 -7.78
C THR A 12 -2.46 -7.58 -6.36
N THR A 13 -1.20 -8.02 -6.19
CA THR A 13 -0.60 -8.35 -4.89
C THR A 13 -0.51 -7.14 -3.97
N ASN A 14 -1.18 -7.22 -2.83
CA ASN A 14 -0.97 -6.32 -1.70
C ASN A 14 0.27 -6.73 -0.88
N LEU A 15 0.78 -5.81 -0.06
CA LEU A 15 1.91 -6.06 0.85
C LEU A 15 1.45 -6.62 2.20
N ASP A 16 0.80 -7.78 2.17
CA ASP A 16 0.38 -8.51 3.37
C ASP A 16 0.60 -10.03 3.21
N ASN A 17 0.63 -10.74 4.33
CA ASN A 17 0.95 -12.18 4.34
C ASN A 17 -0.03 -13.01 3.50
N ARG A 18 -1.31 -12.63 3.40
CA ARG A 18 -2.32 -13.42 2.69
C ARG A 18 -2.14 -13.27 1.19
N SER A 19 -1.94 -12.05 0.69
CA SER A 19 -1.66 -11.81 -0.72
C SER A 19 -0.33 -12.45 -1.18
N LEU A 20 0.62 -12.65 -0.27
CA LEU A 20 1.91 -13.28 -0.59
C LEU A 20 1.92 -14.82 -0.53
N ASP A 21 1.11 -15.42 0.37
CA ASP A 21 1.21 -16.85 0.69
C ASP A 21 -0.04 -17.66 0.31
N ILE A 22 -1.21 -17.01 0.21
CA ILE A 22 -2.51 -17.72 0.13
C ILE A 22 -3.28 -17.35 -1.15
N ASN A 23 -3.37 -16.05 -1.47
CA ASN A 23 -4.20 -15.61 -2.59
C ASN A 23 -3.49 -15.87 -3.93
N PHE A 24 -4.30 -16.16 -4.96
CA PHE A 24 -3.83 -16.21 -6.34
C PHE A 24 -3.71 -14.79 -6.91
N GLU A 25 -2.56 -14.17 -6.65
CA GLU A 25 -2.25 -12.83 -7.15
C GLU A 25 -1.40 -12.87 -8.42
N VAL A 26 -1.55 -11.86 -9.27
CA VAL A 26 -0.70 -11.66 -10.46
C VAL A 26 0.20 -10.46 -10.24
N GLN A 27 1.51 -10.67 -10.34
CA GLN A 27 2.52 -9.63 -10.19
C GLN A 27 3.45 -9.61 -11.41
N VAL A 28 3.49 -8.46 -12.09
CA VAL A 28 4.39 -8.24 -13.23
C VAL A 28 5.58 -7.42 -12.78
N PHE A 29 6.79 -7.84 -13.21
CA PHE A 29 8.04 -7.12 -12.98
C PHE A 29 8.54 -6.52 -14.30
N ILE A 30 8.79 -5.21 -14.31
CA ILE A 30 9.21 -4.47 -15.49
C ILE A 30 10.60 -3.86 -15.22
N TYR A 31 11.62 -4.46 -15.84
CA TYR A 31 13.00 -3.99 -15.77
C TYR A 31 13.27 -2.92 -16.83
N ASN A 32 12.71 -1.72 -16.63
CA ASN A 32 12.88 -0.61 -17.56
C ASN A 32 12.91 0.73 -16.83
N ARG A 33 14.01 1.47 -16.98
CA ARG A 33 14.23 2.77 -16.32
C ARG A 33 13.22 3.85 -16.75
N MET A 34 12.86 3.89 -18.04
CA MET A 34 11.91 4.89 -18.54
C MET A 34 10.51 4.64 -17.99
N LYS A 35 10.07 3.37 -17.96
CA LYS A 35 8.79 3.01 -17.35
C LYS A 35 8.79 3.24 -15.84
N THR A 36 9.89 2.91 -15.16
CA THR A 36 9.99 3.16 -13.71
C THR A 36 9.83 4.64 -13.38
N LYS A 37 10.48 5.53 -14.15
CA LYS A 37 10.34 6.98 -13.98
C LYS A 37 8.91 7.50 -14.22
N GLU A 38 8.18 6.88 -15.14
CA GLU A 38 6.78 7.23 -15.41
C GLU A 38 5.90 6.95 -14.18
N PHE A 39 6.07 5.78 -13.56
CA PHE A 39 5.39 5.42 -12.32
C PHE A 39 5.82 6.29 -11.14
N GLU A 40 7.12 6.59 -11.01
CA GLU A 40 7.63 7.47 -9.93
C GLU A 40 7.03 8.87 -10.02
N LYS A 41 6.90 9.40 -11.24
CA LYS A 41 6.24 10.68 -11.46
C LYS A 41 4.77 10.66 -11.01
N GLN A 42 4.02 9.60 -11.35
CA GLN A 42 2.63 9.44 -10.90
C GLN A 42 2.54 9.41 -9.37
N PHE A 43 3.40 8.63 -8.72
CA PHE A 43 3.47 8.57 -7.26
C PHE A 43 3.75 9.95 -6.62
N LEU A 44 4.67 10.74 -7.20
CA LEU A 44 4.96 12.09 -6.72
C LEU A 44 3.80 13.07 -6.91
N GLU A 45 2.98 12.90 -7.95
CA GLU A 45 1.76 13.68 -8.12
C GLU A 45 0.70 13.30 -7.07
N ASP A 46 0.52 12.00 -6.82
CA ASP A 46 -0.41 11.51 -5.79
C ASP A 46 -0.01 12.00 -4.39
N LEU A 47 1.29 12.11 -4.11
CA LEU A 47 1.79 12.66 -2.84
C LEU A 47 1.34 14.10 -2.59
N LYS A 48 1.06 14.91 -3.63
CA LYS A 48 0.64 16.31 -3.45
C LYS A 48 -0.76 16.44 -2.86
N VAL A 49 -1.57 15.39 -2.95
CA VAL A 49 -2.97 15.37 -2.46
C VAL A 49 -3.17 14.38 -1.30
N CYS A 50 -2.10 13.74 -0.83
CA CYS A 50 -2.17 12.81 0.31
C CYS A 50 -2.03 13.55 1.65
N THR A 51 -2.52 12.92 2.72
CA THR A 51 -2.28 13.40 4.09
C THR A 51 -1.22 12.53 4.74
N GLU A 52 -0.19 13.15 5.28
CA GLU A 52 0.85 12.43 6.02
C GLU A 52 0.26 11.80 7.28
N LEU A 53 0.61 10.53 7.50
CA LEU A 53 0.08 9.74 8.59
C LEU A 53 1.11 9.68 9.71
N ASP A 54 0.93 10.51 10.73
CA ASP A 54 1.79 10.58 11.90
C ASP A 54 1.33 9.63 13.02
N LEU A 55 2.29 8.99 13.70
CA LEU A 55 2.01 8.03 14.76
C LEU A 55 1.39 8.68 16.00
N ARG A 56 1.81 9.91 16.35
CA ARG A 56 1.29 10.61 17.55
C ARG A 56 -0.17 10.98 17.33
N SER A 57 -0.48 11.64 16.21
CA SER A 57 -1.86 11.98 15.84
C SER A 57 -2.77 10.75 15.73
N ARG A 58 -2.26 9.63 15.20
CA ARG A 58 -2.99 8.35 15.14
C ARG A 58 -3.28 7.75 16.51
N SER A 59 -2.46 8.03 17.52
CA SER A 59 -2.66 7.54 18.89
C SER A 59 -3.69 8.37 19.67
N GLU A 60 -3.83 9.65 19.34
CA GLU A 60 -4.75 10.60 20.00
C GLU A 60 -6.19 10.56 19.44
N ARG A 61 -6.42 9.76 18.40
CA ARG A 61 -7.74 9.63 17.75
C ARG A 61 -8.82 9.10 18.71
N PRO A 62 -10.08 9.52 18.53
CA PRO A 62 -11.16 9.20 19.45
C PRO A 62 -11.48 7.70 19.53
N LEU A 63 -11.98 7.27 20.69
CA LEU A 63 -12.17 5.85 21.02
C LEU A 63 -13.09 5.12 20.02
N HIS A 64 -14.12 5.79 19.50
CA HIS A 64 -15.05 5.18 18.56
C HIS A 64 -14.36 4.76 17.23
N GLU A 65 -13.37 5.52 16.75
CA GLU A 65 -12.58 5.15 15.57
C GLU A 65 -11.71 3.92 15.86
N ARG A 66 -11.11 3.87 17.06
CA ARG A 66 -10.29 2.72 17.49
C ARG A 66 -11.13 1.44 17.61
N VAL A 67 -12.35 1.55 18.11
CA VAL A 67 -13.30 0.43 18.21
C VAL A 67 -13.72 -0.05 16.82
N ARG A 68 -14.10 0.87 15.91
CA ARG A 68 -14.44 0.51 14.52
C ARG A 68 -13.29 -0.20 13.81
N GLU A 69 -12.06 0.30 13.93
CA GLU A 69 -10.89 -0.36 13.36
C GLU A 69 -10.66 -1.75 13.99
N SER A 70 -10.83 -1.88 15.31
CA SER A 70 -10.65 -3.16 16.00
C SER A 70 -11.66 -4.21 15.56
N LEU A 71 -12.93 -3.81 15.36
CA LEU A 71 -13.96 -4.70 14.81
C LEU A 71 -13.65 -5.08 13.36
N GLY A 72 -13.16 -4.14 12.55
CA GLY A 72 -12.70 -4.42 11.19
C GLY A 72 -11.55 -5.43 11.13
N ARG A 73 -10.59 -5.35 12.07
CA ARG A 73 -9.48 -6.32 12.16
C ARG A 73 -9.96 -7.74 12.44
N LEU A 74 -10.98 -7.91 13.27
CA LEU A 74 -11.56 -9.24 13.52
C LEU A 74 -12.12 -9.86 12.24
N TRP A 75 -12.75 -9.05 11.39
CA TRP A 75 -13.25 -9.49 10.09
C TRP A 75 -12.15 -9.71 9.06
N SER A 76 -11.06 -8.93 9.11
CA SER A 76 -9.92 -9.06 8.20
C SER A 76 -9.20 -10.40 8.29
N ALA A 77 -9.29 -11.12 9.42
CA ALA A 77 -8.76 -12.47 9.52
C ALA A 77 -9.67 -13.52 8.82
N LEU A 78 -10.97 -13.22 8.71
CA LEU A 78 -11.94 -14.12 8.07
C LEU A 78 -12.02 -13.93 6.55
N LEU A 79 -11.81 -12.70 6.07
CA LEU A 79 -11.82 -12.30 4.66
C LEU A 79 -10.40 -12.31 4.08
#